data_AF-A0A7S1ENX5-F1
#
_entry.id   AF-A0A7S1ENX5-F1
#
_cell.length_a   1.000
_cell.length_b   1.000
_cell.length_c   1.000
_cell.angle_alpha   90.00
_cell.angle_beta   90.00
_cell.angle_gamma   90.00
#
_symmetry.space_group_name_H-M   'P 1'
#
loop_
_entity.id
_entity.type
_entity.pdbx_description
1 polymer ?
#
loop_
_entity_poly.entity_id
_entity_poly.type
_entity_poly.pdbx_seq_one_letter_code
_entity_poly.pdbx_strand_id
1 'polypeptide(L)'
;GSSLGGALALYVAEVLRREGRWKIERVVLINPLMKMKMSLPSVAVGALSLLARFIPRLEVSSRPTDVITDDETGPDIDPDAQAQCDADDLSWKKGVTLRTACGIYDVVGANDRANALVNLSFEVPILVLLGARDTVVIPDEARDKAKLAVSAGGKAEVRIFPTAGHSLTLQSLAKREEMFDLVAHWRWK
;
A
#
# COMPACT_ATOMS: atom_id res chain seq x y z
N GLY A 1 5.11 -4.55 3.79
CA GLY A 1 3.99 -4.79 2.86
C GLY A 1 3.95 -3.70 1.81
N SER A 2 3.64 -4.04 0.56
CA SER A 2 3.51 -3.08 -0.55
C SER A 2 2.05 -2.95 -1.01
N SER A 3 1.57 -1.75 -1.36
CA SER A 3 0.22 -1.53 -1.91
C SER A 3 -0.89 -2.13 -1.02
N LEU A 4 -1.77 -2.98 -1.56
CA LEU A 4 -2.73 -3.78 -0.80
C LEU A 4 -2.06 -4.61 0.31
N GLY A 5 -0.89 -5.18 0.05
CA GLY A 5 -0.08 -5.86 1.05
C GLY A 5 0.40 -4.94 2.18
N GLY A 6 0.49 -3.62 1.95
CA GLY A 6 0.71 -2.62 2.99
C GLY A 6 -0.50 -2.45 3.90
N ALA A 7 -1.71 -2.38 3.33
CA ALA A 7 -2.96 -2.34 4.10
C ALA A 7 -3.16 -3.61 4.94
N LEU A 8 -2.89 -4.78 4.35
CA LEU A 8 -2.93 -6.06 5.06
C LEU A 8 -1.87 -6.14 6.15
N ALA A 9 -0.64 -5.65 5.91
CA ALA A 9 0.41 -5.63 6.92
C ALA A 9 0.01 -4.79 8.14
N LEU A 10 -0.60 -3.61 7.93
CA LEU A 10 -1.14 -2.78 9.02
C LEU A 10 -2.23 -3.51 9.80
N TYR A 11 -3.19 -4.10 9.08
CA TYR A 11 -4.29 -4.83 9.69
C TYR A 11 -3.79 -6.00 10.56
N VAL A 12 -2.90 -6.83 10.00
CA VAL A 12 -2.33 -7.99 10.70
C VAL A 12 -1.48 -7.53 11.89
N ALA A 13 -0.65 -6.50 11.72
CA ALA A 13 0.16 -5.98 12.82
C ALA A 13 -0.71 -5.48 13.99
N GLU A 14 -1.82 -4.81 13.71
CA GLU A 14 -2.77 -4.36 14.74
C GLU A 14 -3.48 -5.53 15.44
N VAL A 15 -3.83 -6.59 14.69
CA VAL A 15 -4.39 -7.83 15.29
C VAL A 15 -3.36 -8.49 16.21
N LEU A 16 -2.14 -8.70 15.73
CA LEU A 16 -1.08 -9.34 16.52
C LEU A 16 -0.69 -8.51 17.75
N ARG A 17 -0.69 -7.17 17.64
CA ARG A 17 -0.49 -6.25 18.77
C ARG A 17 -1.54 -6.48 19.86
N ARG A 18 -2.82 -6.54 19.48
CA ARG A 18 -3.93 -6.76 20.43
C ARG A 18 -3.90 -8.14 21.08
N GLU A 19 -3.44 -9.16 20.36
CA GLU A 19 -3.26 -10.49 20.92
C GLU A 19 -2.12 -10.54 21.96
N GLY A 20 -1.13 -9.64 21.87
CA GLY A 20 -0.01 -9.55 22.82
C GLY A 20 0.94 -10.76 22.81
N ARG A 21 0.78 -11.67 21.84
CA ARG A 21 1.54 -12.93 21.76
C ARG A 21 2.84 -12.80 20.97
N TRP A 22 2.97 -11.76 20.15
CA TRP A 22 4.08 -11.58 19.24
C TRP A 22 4.70 -10.20 19.40
N LYS A 23 6.02 -10.14 19.46
CA LYS A 23 6.75 -8.87 19.43
C LYS A 23 7.01 -8.49 17.98
N ILE A 24 6.33 -7.45 17.51
CA ILE A 24 6.58 -6.88 16.19
C ILE A 24 7.75 -5.90 16.33
N GLU A 25 8.91 -6.23 15.74
CA GLU A 25 10.10 -5.38 15.85
C GLU A 25 9.99 -4.10 15.03
N ARG A 26 9.39 -4.20 13.84
CA ARG A 26 9.19 -3.08 12.92
C ARG A 26 8.18 -3.42 11.84
N VAL A 27 7.56 -2.39 11.27
CA VAL A 27 6.72 -2.48 10.07
C VAL A 27 7.31 -1.61 8.97
N VAL A 28 7.48 -2.18 7.78
CA VAL A 28 7.89 -1.45 6.58
C VAL A 28 6.75 -1.46 5.57
N LEU A 29 6.32 -0.27 5.15
CA LEU A 29 5.24 -0.04 4.22
C LEU A 29 5.79 0.63 2.96
N ILE A 30 5.48 0.06 1.79
CA ILE A 30 5.89 0.59 0.48
C ILE A 30 4.60 0.97 -0.26
N ASN A 31 4.43 2.26 -0.60
CA ASN A 31 3.23 2.80 -1.23
C ASN A 31 1.94 2.14 -0.69
N PRO A 32 1.70 2.14 0.64
CA PRO A 32 0.62 1.37 1.23
C PRO A 32 -0.74 1.94 0.80
N LEU A 33 -1.69 1.04 0.51
CA LEU A 33 -3.07 1.43 0.23
C LEU A 33 -3.74 1.89 1.54
N MET A 34 -3.76 3.20 1.78
CA MET A 34 -4.36 3.78 2.98
C MET A 34 -5.83 4.17 2.80
N LYS A 35 -6.24 4.41 1.55
CA LYS A 35 -7.58 4.90 1.20
C LYS A 35 -7.95 4.46 -0.21
N MET A 36 -9.24 4.19 -0.41
CA MET A 36 -9.80 3.93 -1.73
C MET A 36 -9.94 5.23 -2.52
N LYS A 37 -9.59 5.23 -3.81
CA LYS A 37 -9.79 6.39 -4.71
C LYS A 37 -11.26 6.79 -4.79
N MET A 38 -12.15 5.82 -4.83
CA MET A 38 -13.59 6.02 -4.74
C MET A 38 -14.05 5.74 -3.32
N SER A 39 -14.70 6.72 -2.69
CA SER A 39 -15.34 6.52 -1.39
C SER A 39 -16.76 6.00 -1.62
N LEU A 40 -17.10 4.86 -1.03
CA LEU A 40 -18.44 4.31 -1.04
C LEU A 40 -19.01 4.30 0.39
N PRO A 41 -20.27 4.72 0.58
CA PRO A 41 -20.96 4.55 1.86
C PRO A 41 -20.99 3.09 2.29
N SER A 42 -20.94 2.82 3.60
CA SER A 42 -20.93 1.45 4.13
C SER A 42 -22.12 0.60 3.67
N VAL A 43 -23.28 1.22 3.44
CA VAL A 43 -24.48 0.54 2.90
C VAL A 43 -24.23 0.05 1.46
N ALA A 44 -23.57 0.86 0.63
CA ALA A 44 -23.24 0.47 -0.74
C ALA A 44 -22.20 -0.68 -0.74
N VAL A 45 -21.18 -0.60 0.11
CA VAL A 45 -20.21 -1.69 0.29
C VAL A 45 -20.92 -2.97 0.76
N GLY A 46 -21.84 -2.88 1.71
CA GLY A 46 -22.64 -4.01 2.19
C GLY A 46 -23.48 -4.66 1.08
N ALA A 47 -24.14 -3.85 0.23
CA ALA A 47 -24.90 -4.34 -0.92
C ALA A 47 -24.00 -5.05 -1.94
N LEU A 48 -22.83 -4.46 -2.24
CA LEU A 48 -21.83 -5.07 -3.12
C LEU A 48 -21.28 -6.38 -2.54
N SER A 49 -21.06 -6.45 -1.22
CA SER A 49 -20.61 -7.66 -0.54
C SER A 49 -21.67 -8.79 -0.59
N LEU A 50 -22.96 -8.45 -0.55
CA LEU A 50 -24.02 -9.41 -0.80
C LEU A 50 -24.03 -9.88 -2.26
N LEU A 51 -23.91 -8.96 -3.20
CA LEU A 51 -23.84 -9.26 -4.64
C LEU A 51 -22.63 -10.13 -4.98
N ALA A 52 -21.49 -9.92 -4.30
CA ALA A 52 -20.28 -10.71 -4.43
C ALA A 52 -20.44 -12.18 -4.03
N ARG A 53 -21.52 -12.54 -3.31
CA ARG A 53 -21.85 -13.95 -3.04
C ARG A 53 -22.38 -14.66 -4.28
N PHE A 54 -23.06 -13.93 -5.16
CA PHE A 54 -23.69 -14.47 -6.37
C PHE A 54 -22.80 -14.31 -7.61
N ILE A 55 -22.13 -13.16 -7.75
CA ILE A 55 -21.25 -12.86 -8.89
C ILE A 55 -19.82 -12.45 -8.45
N PRO A 56 -19.10 -13.33 -7.71
CA PRO A 56 -17.82 -12.98 -7.08
C PRO A 56 -16.71 -12.58 -8.07
N ARG A 57 -16.78 -13.10 -9.30
CA ARG A 57 -15.74 -12.97 -10.32
C ARG A 57 -15.99 -11.83 -11.32
N LEU A 58 -17.06 -11.05 -11.14
CA LEU A 58 -17.30 -9.86 -11.97
C LEU A 58 -16.10 -8.92 -11.83
N GLU A 59 -15.44 -8.58 -12.94
CA GLU A 59 -14.36 -7.60 -12.95
C GLU A 59 -14.95 -6.19 -12.82
N VAL A 60 -14.48 -5.42 -11.83
CA VAL A 60 -15.01 -4.09 -11.49
C VAL A 60 -13.97 -2.98 -11.65
N SER A 61 -12.79 -3.32 -12.16
CA SER A 61 -11.76 -2.35 -12.52
C SER A 61 -11.04 -2.79 -13.79
N SER A 62 -10.35 -1.86 -14.44
CA SER A 62 -9.29 -2.22 -15.39
C SER A 62 -8.12 -2.89 -14.65
N ARG A 63 -7.25 -3.53 -15.43
CA ARG A 63 -5.93 -3.98 -14.94
C ARG A 63 -5.15 -2.74 -14.44
N PRO A 64 -4.60 -2.76 -13.21
CA PRO A 64 -3.69 -1.71 -12.76
C PRO A 64 -2.45 -1.66 -13.65
N THR A 65 -1.99 -0.46 -14.01
CA THR A 65 -0.75 -0.23 -14.76
C THR A 65 0.16 0.69 -13.96
N ASP A 66 1.43 0.33 -13.90
CA ASP A 66 2.49 1.18 -13.34
C ASP A 66 3.01 2.19 -14.36
N VAL A 67 2.82 1.92 -15.66
CA VAL A 67 3.28 2.78 -16.75
C VAL A 67 2.33 3.97 -16.93
N ILE A 68 2.86 5.17 -16.76
CA ILE A 68 2.25 6.42 -17.18
C ILE A 68 2.94 6.83 -18.48
N THR A 69 2.17 7.05 -19.54
CA THR A 69 2.66 7.37 -20.90
C THR A 69 3.13 8.82 -21.07
N ASP A 70 3.51 9.50 -19.99
CA ASP A 70 4.03 10.87 -20.04
C ASP A 70 5.55 10.83 -19.83
N ASP A 71 6.29 11.04 -20.91
CA ASP A 71 7.76 10.93 -20.93
C ASP A 71 8.47 12.04 -20.14
N GLU A 72 7.82 13.19 -19.87
CA GLU A 72 8.43 14.31 -19.15
C GLU A 72 8.17 14.26 -17.63
N THR A 73 6.99 13.75 -17.23
CA THR A 73 6.57 13.73 -15.83
C THR A 73 6.36 12.33 -15.24
N GLY A 74 6.52 11.28 -16.05
CA GLY A 74 6.30 9.88 -15.67
C GLY A 74 7.33 9.33 -14.68
N PRO A 75 7.00 8.26 -13.95
CA PRO A 75 7.93 7.61 -13.04
C PRO A 75 9.11 7.00 -13.81
N ASP A 76 10.28 7.00 -13.17
CA ASP A 76 11.52 6.42 -13.71
C ASP A 76 11.50 4.89 -13.60
N ILE A 77 10.69 4.28 -14.47
CA ILE A 77 10.50 2.83 -14.55
C ILE A 77 11.62 2.22 -15.38
N ASP A 78 12.17 1.12 -14.88
CA ASP A 78 13.09 0.28 -15.63
C ASP A 78 12.28 -0.57 -16.62
N PRO A 79 12.45 -0.38 -17.94
CA PRO A 79 11.65 -1.07 -18.95
C PRO A 79 11.87 -2.59 -18.93
N ASP A 80 13.07 -3.06 -18.58
CA ASP A 80 13.37 -4.49 -18.50
C ASP A 80 12.70 -5.11 -17.27
N ALA A 81 12.68 -4.39 -16.14
CA ALA A 81 11.96 -4.83 -14.95
C ALA A 81 10.44 -4.88 -15.18
N GLN A 82 9.90 -3.88 -15.88
CA GLN A 82 8.48 -3.86 -16.27
C GLN A 82 8.15 -5.03 -17.20
N ALA A 83 8.98 -5.29 -18.21
CA ALA A 83 8.80 -6.40 -19.14
C ALA A 83 8.83 -7.77 -18.41
N GLN A 84 9.70 -7.95 -17.42
CA GLN A 84 9.72 -9.15 -16.58
C GLN A 84 8.42 -9.32 -15.79
N CYS A 85 7.91 -8.24 -15.17
CA CYS A 85 6.63 -8.26 -14.46
C CYS A 85 5.46 -8.60 -15.40
N ASP A 86 5.47 -8.04 -16.62
CA ASP A 86 4.46 -8.30 -17.63
C ASP A 86 4.53 -9.71 -18.20
N ALA A 87 5.70 -10.34 -18.24
CA ALA A 87 5.90 -11.72 -18.66
C ALA A 87 5.63 -12.76 -17.54
N ASP A 88 5.51 -12.36 -16.27
CA ASP A 88 5.30 -13.30 -15.16
C ASP A 88 3.90 -13.94 -15.21
N ASP A 89 3.84 -15.23 -15.52
CA ASP A 89 2.62 -16.04 -15.58
C ASP A 89 1.94 -16.27 -14.22
N LEU A 90 2.66 -16.07 -13.11
CA LEU A 90 2.09 -16.17 -11.76
C LEU A 90 1.30 -14.92 -11.36
N SER A 91 1.48 -13.81 -12.08
CA SER A 91 0.81 -12.56 -11.77
C SER A 91 -0.59 -12.48 -12.39
N TRP A 92 -1.52 -11.86 -11.66
CA TRP A 92 -2.88 -11.66 -12.13
C TRP A 92 -2.93 -10.53 -13.17
N LYS A 93 -3.28 -10.87 -14.43
CA LYS A 93 -3.27 -9.92 -15.56
C LYS A 93 -4.62 -9.23 -15.82
N LYS A 94 -5.65 -9.49 -15.02
CA LYS A 94 -7.01 -8.98 -15.21
C LYS A 94 -7.35 -7.86 -14.22
N GLY A 95 -8.56 -7.33 -14.32
CA GLY A 95 -9.10 -6.38 -13.36
C GLY A 95 -9.30 -6.98 -11.96
N VAL A 96 -9.58 -6.10 -11.00
CA VAL A 96 -9.99 -6.49 -9.64
C VAL A 96 -11.40 -7.06 -9.71
N THR A 97 -11.61 -8.22 -9.09
CA THR A 97 -12.95 -8.84 -9.01
C THR A 97 -13.80 -8.16 -7.94
N LEU A 98 -15.13 -8.24 -8.06
CA LEU A 98 -16.07 -7.69 -7.09
C LEU A 98 -15.80 -8.21 -5.67
N ARG A 99 -15.57 -9.52 -5.51
CA ARG A 99 -15.22 -10.10 -4.20
C ARG A 99 -13.94 -9.48 -3.64
N THR A 100 -12.91 -9.36 -4.46
CA THR A 100 -11.64 -8.76 -4.04
C THR A 100 -11.84 -7.29 -3.69
N ALA A 101 -12.56 -6.52 -4.50
CA ALA A 101 -12.85 -5.11 -4.23
C ALA A 101 -13.53 -4.91 -2.88
N CYS A 102 -14.59 -5.69 -2.57
CA CYS A 102 -15.23 -5.67 -1.26
C CYS A 102 -14.23 -5.93 -0.11
N GLY A 103 -13.38 -6.96 -0.25
CA GLY A 103 -12.35 -7.26 0.75
C GLY A 103 -11.34 -6.13 0.94
N ILE A 104 -10.98 -5.42 -0.14
CA ILE A 104 -10.10 -4.24 -0.06
C ILE A 104 -10.80 -3.12 0.74
N TYR A 105 -12.07 -2.82 0.44
CA TYR A 105 -12.85 -1.82 1.21
C TYR A 105 -12.91 -2.17 2.69
N ASP A 106 -13.12 -3.45 3.03
CA ASP A 106 -13.20 -3.90 4.42
C ASP A 106 -11.88 -3.69 5.17
N VAL A 107 -10.75 -4.09 4.57
CA VAL A 107 -9.42 -3.93 5.17
C VAL A 107 -9.04 -2.46 5.34
N VAL A 108 -9.21 -1.65 4.28
CA VAL A 108 -8.93 -0.21 4.33
C VAL A 108 -9.81 0.48 5.37
N GLY A 109 -11.11 0.18 5.38
CA GLY A 109 -12.05 0.74 6.35
C GLY A 109 -11.76 0.29 7.79
N ALA A 110 -11.31 -0.94 8.01
CA ALA A 110 -10.91 -1.43 9.33
C ALA A 110 -9.67 -0.67 9.85
N ASN A 111 -8.66 -0.48 8.99
CA ASN A 111 -7.46 0.27 9.33
C ASN A 111 -7.77 1.74 9.67
N ASP A 112 -8.65 2.37 8.90
CA ASP A 112 -9.03 3.77 9.12
C ASP A 112 -9.80 3.96 10.43
N ARG A 113 -10.83 3.13 10.68
CA ARG A 113 -11.59 3.15 11.95
C ARG A 113 -10.70 2.90 13.17
N ALA A 114 -9.71 2.02 13.03
CA ALA A 114 -8.76 1.72 14.09
C ALA A 114 -7.62 2.73 14.20
N ASN A 115 -7.54 3.73 13.32
CA ASN A 115 -6.39 4.60 13.14
C ASN A 115 -5.05 3.82 13.17
N ALA A 116 -5.02 2.68 12.46
CA ALA A 116 -4.08 1.59 12.72
C ALA A 116 -2.61 2.02 12.66
N LEU A 117 -2.22 2.83 11.66
CA LEU A 117 -0.84 3.32 11.54
C LEU A 117 -0.43 4.14 12.78
N VAL A 118 -1.25 5.11 13.19
CA VAL A 118 -0.96 5.98 14.33
C VAL A 118 -0.91 5.17 15.61
N ASN A 119 -1.92 4.33 15.86
CA ASN A 119 -1.99 3.55 17.09
C ASN A 119 -0.85 2.53 17.19
N LEU A 120 -0.53 1.85 16.10
CA LEU A 120 0.58 0.90 16.03
C LEU A 120 1.93 1.60 16.28
N SER A 121 2.10 2.83 15.80
CA SER A 121 3.37 3.57 15.91
C SER A 121 3.81 3.85 17.35
N PHE A 122 2.91 3.87 18.34
CA PHE A 122 3.29 4.07 19.75
C PHE A 122 4.17 2.93 20.27
N GLU A 123 3.92 1.72 19.79
CA GLU A 123 4.59 0.51 20.26
C GLU A 123 5.66 0.07 19.26
N VAL A 124 5.33 0.10 17.97
CA VAL A 124 6.09 -0.51 16.88
C VAL A 124 6.63 0.57 15.93
N PRO A 125 7.93 0.60 15.64
CA PRO A 125 8.47 1.49 14.61
C PRO A 125 7.94 1.20 13.22
N ILE A 126 7.55 2.25 12.50
CA ILE A 126 7.00 2.16 11.14
C ILE A 126 7.84 2.99 10.17
N LEU A 127 8.36 2.34 9.12
CA LEU A 127 8.94 3.00 7.95
C LEU A 127 7.92 3.03 6.82
N VAL A 128 7.67 4.21 6.27
CA VAL A 128 6.78 4.42 5.12
C VAL A 128 7.61 4.93 3.94
N LEU A 129 7.67 4.14 2.87
CA LEU A 129 8.36 4.46 1.62
C LEU A 129 7.32 4.84 0.57
N LEU A 130 7.45 6.03 -0.01
CA LEU A 130 6.48 6.58 -0.96
C LEU A 130 7.14 6.98 -2.28
N GLY A 131 6.54 6.60 -3.40
CA GLY A 131 6.82 7.20 -4.71
C GLY A 131 6.00 8.47 -4.89
N ALA A 132 6.65 9.60 -5.18
CA ALA A 132 5.93 10.88 -5.33
C ALA A 132 5.08 10.95 -6.62
N ARG A 133 5.37 10.08 -7.60
CA ARG A 133 4.65 9.97 -8.88
C ARG A 133 3.72 8.74 -8.92
N ASP A 134 3.37 8.19 -7.77
CA ASP A 134 2.43 7.08 -7.66
C ASP A 134 1.02 7.55 -8.02
N THR A 135 0.44 6.93 -9.04
CA THR A 135 -0.94 7.18 -9.50
C THR A 135 -1.88 6.03 -9.18
N VAL A 136 -1.41 4.94 -8.57
CA VAL A 136 -2.23 3.78 -8.20
C VAL A 136 -2.86 3.98 -6.84
N VAL A 137 -2.09 4.46 -5.86
CA VAL A 137 -2.58 4.87 -4.53
C VAL A 137 -2.35 6.36 -4.31
N ILE A 138 -2.93 6.94 -3.26
CA ILE A 138 -2.79 8.36 -2.92
C ILE A 138 -1.66 8.50 -1.88
N PRO A 139 -0.44 8.98 -2.23
CA PRO A 139 0.69 8.96 -1.31
C PRO A 139 0.51 9.90 -0.12
N ASP A 140 -0.18 11.02 -0.32
CA ASP A 140 -0.39 12.03 0.72
C ASP A 140 -1.14 11.47 1.93
N GLU A 141 -2.05 10.53 1.74
CA GLU A 141 -2.79 9.92 2.86
C GLU A 141 -1.84 9.15 3.80
N ALA A 142 -0.90 8.38 3.25
CA ALA A 142 0.10 7.66 4.03
C ALA A 142 1.06 8.63 4.72
N ARG A 143 1.50 9.66 3.99
CA ARG A 143 2.37 10.72 4.50
C ARG A 143 1.73 11.46 5.67
N ASP A 144 0.46 11.86 5.55
CA ASP A 144 -0.23 12.65 6.56
C ASP A 144 -0.58 11.83 7.80
N LYS A 145 -0.99 10.56 7.64
CA LYS A 145 -1.15 9.66 8.79
C LYS A 145 0.18 9.40 9.52
N ALA A 146 1.30 9.29 8.79
CA ALA A 146 2.61 9.15 9.42
C ALA A 146 3.07 10.45 10.12
N LYS A 147 2.81 11.63 9.56
CA LYS A 147 3.03 12.90 10.28
C LYS A 147 2.20 12.97 11.56
N LEU A 148 0.91 12.61 11.48
CA LEU A 148 0.02 12.57 12.64
C LEU A 148 0.56 11.63 13.71
N ALA A 149 1.05 10.45 13.32
CA ALA A 149 1.70 9.50 14.22
C ALA A 149 2.89 10.14 14.96
N VAL A 150 3.79 10.79 14.23
CA VAL A 150 4.95 11.50 14.82
C VAL A 150 4.49 12.63 15.75
N SER A 151 3.55 13.47 15.31
CA SER A 151 3.01 14.57 16.13
C SER A 151 2.34 14.11 17.41
N ALA A 152 1.78 12.89 17.42
CA ALA A 152 1.20 12.28 18.60
C ALA A 152 2.24 11.62 19.54
N GLY A 153 3.53 11.59 19.17
CA GLY A 153 4.60 10.95 19.94
C GLY A 153 4.90 9.51 19.52
N GLY A 154 4.36 9.06 18.38
CA GLY A 154 4.58 7.74 17.82
C GLY A 154 5.88 7.61 17.01
N LYS A 155 6.24 6.36 16.70
CA LYS A 155 7.47 5.96 16.01
C LYS A 155 7.22 5.73 14.53
N ALA A 156 7.22 6.78 13.74
CA ALA A 156 7.06 6.69 12.29
C ALA A 156 8.11 7.51 11.54
N GLU A 157 8.55 7.00 10.39
CA GLU A 157 9.46 7.67 9.48
C GLU A 157 8.92 7.58 8.05
N VAL A 158 8.96 8.70 7.32
CA VAL A 158 8.54 8.77 5.92
C VAL A 158 9.74 9.06 5.04
N ARG A 159 9.91 8.27 3.97
CA ARG A 159 10.89 8.50 2.92
C ARG A 159 10.17 8.58 1.58
N ILE A 160 10.45 9.65 0.85
CA ILE A 160 9.77 9.96 -0.41
C ILE A 160 10.81 9.91 -1.53
N PHE A 161 10.54 9.10 -2.55
CA PHE A 161 11.32 8.99 -3.78
C PHE A 161 10.70 9.92 -4.84
N PRO A 162 11.31 11.09 -5.14
CA PRO A 162 10.65 12.19 -5.86
C PRO A 162 10.21 11.86 -7.29
N THR A 163 10.88 10.91 -7.92
CA THR A 163 10.65 10.53 -9.33
C THR A 163 10.21 9.08 -9.47
N ALA A 164 9.80 8.44 -8.37
CA ALA A 164 9.35 7.05 -8.38
C ALA A 164 7.82 6.92 -8.43
N GLY A 165 7.35 5.85 -9.08
CA GLY A 165 5.93 5.49 -9.19
C GLY A 165 5.46 4.54 -8.09
N HIS A 166 4.40 3.78 -8.39
CA HIS A 166 3.77 2.86 -7.44
C HIS A 166 4.64 1.65 -7.08
N SER A 167 5.16 0.96 -8.09
CA SER A 167 6.04 -0.18 -7.87
C SER A 167 7.48 0.28 -7.69
N LEU A 168 7.89 0.57 -6.45
CA LEU A 168 9.29 0.94 -6.13
C LEU A 168 10.30 -0.13 -6.55
N THR A 169 9.87 -1.40 -6.65
CA THR A 169 10.68 -2.53 -7.10
C THR A 169 10.87 -2.61 -8.61
N LEU A 170 10.19 -1.76 -9.39
CA LEU A 170 10.28 -1.68 -10.86
C LEU A 170 10.94 -0.38 -11.35
N GLN A 171 11.47 0.44 -10.44
CA GLN A 171 12.15 1.69 -10.80
C GLN A 171 13.55 1.42 -11.38
N SER A 172 14.24 2.46 -11.84
CA SER A 172 15.66 2.36 -12.23
C SER A 172 16.52 1.65 -11.17
N LEU A 173 17.57 0.95 -11.61
CA LEU A 173 18.44 0.15 -10.75
C LEU A 173 18.93 0.94 -9.53
N ALA A 174 19.41 2.16 -9.73
CA ALA A 174 19.90 3.03 -8.66
C ALA A 174 18.85 3.27 -7.56
N LYS A 175 17.58 3.49 -7.93
CA LYS A 175 16.48 3.68 -6.96
C LYS A 175 16.07 2.40 -6.27
N ARG A 176 16.08 1.29 -7.01
CA ARG A 176 15.77 -0.02 -6.42
C ARG A 176 16.79 -0.38 -5.36
N GLU A 177 18.08 -0.20 -5.66
CA GLU A 177 19.18 -0.41 -4.72
C GLU A 177 19.06 0.53 -3.52
N GLU A 178 18.82 1.83 -3.73
CA GLU A 178 18.59 2.80 -2.65
C GLU A 178 17.45 2.35 -1.71
N MET A 179 16.31 1.94 -2.27
CA MET A 179 15.18 1.43 -1.50
C MET A 179 15.54 0.15 -0.74
N PHE A 180 16.20 -0.83 -1.37
CA PHE A 180 16.57 -2.09 -0.72
C PHE A 180 17.57 -1.86 0.42
N ASP A 181 18.59 -1.04 0.20
CA ASP A 181 19.58 -0.68 1.20
C ASP A 181 18.95 0.01 2.40
N LEU A 182 18.04 0.96 2.13
CA LEU A 182 17.27 1.63 3.17
C LEU A 182 16.47 0.61 4.00
N VAL A 183 15.71 -0.29 3.37
CA VAL A 183 14.92 -1.30 4.10
C VAL A 183 15.80 -2.24 4.94
N ALA A 184 16.92 -2.69 4.37
CA ALA A 184 17.85 -3.62 5.03
C ALA A 184 18.49 -2.98 6.29
N HIS A 185 18.96 -1.75 6.16
CA HIS A 185 19.75 -1.08 7.18
C HIS A 185 18.92 -0.19 8.11
N TRP A 186 17.66 0.10 7.79
CA TRP A 186 16.83 0.97 8.61
C TRP A 186 16.64 0.40 10.02
N ARG A 187 16.93 1.24 11.01
CA ARG A 187 16.70 0.98 12.43
C ARG A 187 16.05 2.22 13.01
N TRP A 188 15.03 2.01 13.84
CA TRP A 188 14.44 3.08 14.61
C TRP A 188 15.46 3.62 15.61
N LYS A 189 15.54 4.95 15.73
CA LYS A 189 16.46 5.64 16.63
C LYS A 189 15.81 5.94 17.98
#